data_AF-A0A7Y3AVN4-F1
#
_entry.id   AF-A0A7Y3AVN4-F1
#
_cell.length_a   1.000
_cell.length_b   1.000
_cell.length_c   1.000
_cell.angle_alpha   90.00
_cell.angle_beta   90.00
_cell.angle_gamma   90.00
#
_symmetry.space_group_name_H-M   'P 1'
#
loop_
_entity.id
_entity.type
_entity.pdbx_description
1 polymer ?
#
loop_
_entity_poly.entity_id
_entity_poly.type
_entity_poly.pdbx_seq_one_letter_code
_entity_poly.pdbx_strand_id
1 'polypeptide(L)'
;MFKKSILGMSMLAVMAFGFSSCSSDDSDDTNCESCDLQGQAVEICDNGDDTYTLTAAGQSETITAEELEGVAPAEYIGLICSLGDLIP
;
A
#
# COMPACT_ATOMS: atom_id res chain seq x y z
N MET A 1 45.92 2.81 0.74
CA MET A 1 44.81 2.55 1.69
C MET A 1 43.68 1.90 0.91
N PHE A 2 43.54 0.58 1.05
CA PHE A 2 42.42 -0.16 0.46
C PHE A 2 41.28 -0.18 1.47
N LYS A 3 40.12 0.36 1.12
CA LYS A 3 38.87 0.09 1.84
C LYS A 3 37.77 -0.19 0.82
N LYS A 4 37.40 -1.46 0.85
CA LYS A 4 36.34 -2.15 0.11
C LYS A 4 35.01 -1.44 0.34
N SER A 5 34.26 -1.17 -0.72
CA SER A 5 32.81 -1.07 -0.64
C SER A 5 32.23 -2.01 -1.69
N ILE A 6 31.74 -3.13 -1.18
CA ILE A 6 31.01 -4.15 -1.90
C ILE A 6 29.66 -3.56 -2.30
N LEU A 7 29.41 -3.52 -3.61
CA LEU A 7 28.15 -3.16 -4.24
C LEU A 7 27.33 -4.45 -4.29
N GLY A 8 26.24 -4.50 -3.54
CA GLY A 8 25.40 -5.70 -3.44
C GLY A 8 24.18 -5.44 -2.58
N MET A 9 23.22 -4.69 -3.14
CA MET A 9 21.89 -4.51 -2.56
C MET A 9 20.89 -5.12 -3.55
N SER A 10 20.90 -6.45 -3.63
CA SER A 10 19.77 -7.20 -4.18
C SER A 10 18.79 -7.35 -3.02
N MET A 11 17.71 -6.61 -3.04
CA MET A 11 16.59 -6.79 -2.12
C MET A 11 15.30 -6.79 -2.93
N LEU A 12 15.13 -7.87 -3.70
CA LEU A 12 13.81 -8.32 -4.12
C LEU A 12 13.21 -9.07 -2.92
N ALA A 13 12.72 -8.31 -1.94
CA ALA A 13 12.00 -8.87 -0.81
C ALA A 13 10.60 -9.22 -1.29
N VAL A 14 10.35 -10.52 -1.37
CA VAL A 14 9.06 -11.13 -1.60
C VAL A 14 8.08 -10.57 -0.57
N MET A 15 7.10 -9.80 -1.04
CA MET A 15 5.97 -9.35 -0.23
C MET A 15 5.26 -10.59 0.31
N ALA A 16 5.44 -10.84 1.60
CA ALA A 16 4.68 -11.83 2.34
C ALA A 16 3.26 -11.29 2.47
N PHE A 17 2.32 -11.95 1.77
CA PHE A 17 0.89 -11.80 1.96
C PHE A 17 0.51 -12.21 3.39
N GLY A 18 0.65 -11.28 4.32
CA GLY A 18 0.21 -11.40 5.71
C GLY A 18 -1.22 -10.91 5.83
N PHE A 19 -2.18 -11.81 5.62
CA PHE A 19 -3.57 -11.61 6.04
C PHE A 19 -3.61 -11.43 7.56
N SER A 20 -3.69 -10.19 8.05
CA SER A 20 -3.99 -9.88 9.44
C SER A 20 -5.02 -8.76 9.48
N SER A 21 -6.28 -9.14 9.35
CA SER A 21 -7.37 -8.34 9.92
C SER A 21 -7.17 -8.31 11.43
N CYS A 22 -6.70 -7.21 12.01
CA CYS A 22 -7.15 -6.75 13.32
C CYS A 22 -6.53 -5.42 13.77
N SER A 23 -7.40 -4.63 14.37
CA SER A 23 -7.13 -3.41 15.12
C SER A 23 -6.15 -3.62 16.27
N SER A 24 -5.42 -2.54 16.57
CA SER A 24 -4.61 -2.26 17.76
C SER A 24 -3.18 -2.80 17.83
N ASP A 25 -2.29 -1.81 17.74
CA ASP A 25 -1.09 -1.65 18.57
C ASP A 25 0.11 -2.51 18.18
N ASP A 26 0.76 -2.17 17.07
CA ASP A 26 2.19 -2.40 16.92
C ASP A 26 2.82 -1.26 16.12
N SER A 27 4.02 -0.89 16.54
CA SER A 27 4.64 0.40 16.31
C SER A 27 5.38 0.44 14.98
N ASP A 28 4.67 0.73 13.89
CA ASP A 28 5.27 1.15 12.63
C ASP A 28 4.30 2.11 11.94
N ASP A 29 4.72 3.37 11.78
CA ASP A 29 4.15 4.41 10.93
C ASP A 29 4.11 3.94 9.46
N THR A 30 3.38 2.87 9.19
CA THR A 30 3.13 2.38 7.85
C THR A 30 2.03 3.31 7.34
N ASN A 31 2.38 4.23 6.43
CA ASN A 31 1.43 5.12 5.73
C ASN A 31 0.50 4.32 4.79
N CYS A 32 -0.01 3.18 5.26
CA CYS A 32 -0.81 2.23 4.52
C CYS A 32 -2.21 2.21 5.09
N GLU A 33 -3.17 2.55 4.25
CA GLU A 33 -4.59 2.48 4.54
C GLU A 33 -5.14 1.22 3.86
N SER A 34 -6.04 0.50 4.50
CA SER A 34 -6.62 -0.72 3.91
C SER A 34 -8.11 -0.86 4.21
N CYS A 35 -8.82 -1.53 3.31
CA CYS A 35 -10.23 -1.86 3.46
C CYS A 35 -10.55 -3.21 2.81
N ASP A 36 -11.63 -3.85 3.27
CA ASP A 36 -12.13 -5.09 2.67
C ASP A 36 -13.25 -4.77 1.69
N LEU A 37 -13.07 -5.20 0.45
CA LEU A 37 -14.06 -5.09 -0.61
C LEU A 37 -14.51 -6.49 -1.04
N GLN A 38 -15.72 -6.90 -0.63
CA GLN A 38 -16.30 -8.20 -0.98
C GLN A 38 -15.37 -9.40 -0.66
N GLY A 39 -14.64 -9.35 0.46
CA GLY A 39 -13.67 -10.37 0.85
C GLY A 39 -12.30 -10.27 0.16
N GLN A 40 -12.04 -9.16 -0.54
CA GLN A 40 -10.74 -8.83 -1.11
C GLN A 40 -10.13 -7.66 -0.35
N ALA A 41 -8.92 -7.85 0.18
CA ALA A 41 -8.15 -6.76 0.77
C ALA A 41 -7.72 -5.78 -0.33
N VAL A 42 -8.10 -4.53 -0.16
CA VAL A 42 -7.58 -3.38 -0.88
C VAL A 42 -6.71 -2.60 0.10
N GLU A 43 -5.52 -2.18 -0.32
CA GLU A 43 -4.57 -1.42 0.48
C GLU A 43 -3.93 -0.33 -0.37
N ILE A 44 -3.66 0.83 0.20
CA ILE A 44 -2.90 1.91 -0.43
C ILE A 44 -1.81 2.39 0.52
N CYS A 45 -0.57 2.35 0.09
CA CYS A 45 0.60 2.73 0.88
C CYS A 45 1.30 3.96 0.29
N ASP A 46 1.64 4.96 1.09
CA ASP A 46 2.53 6.06 0.70
C ASP A 46 4.00 5.60 0.73
N ASN A 47 4.70 5.81 -0.39
CA ASN A 47 6.11 5.46 -0.56
C ASN A 47 7.06 6.58 -0.08
N GLY A 48 6.53 7.74 0.31
CA GLY A 48 7.29 8.88 0.81
C GLY A 48 7.95 9.74 -0.27
N ASP A 49 7.56 9.55 -1.53
CA ASP A 49 8.09 10.25 -2.71
C ASP A 49 6.97 10.80 -3.63
N ASP A 50 5.84 11.19 -3.04
CA ASP A 50 4.59 11.59 -3.74
C ASP A 50 3.99 10.47 -4.62
N THR A 51 4.39 9.22 -4.37
CA THR A 51 3.81 8.03 -4.99
C THR A 51 3.18 7.12 -3.97
N TYR A 52 2.18 6.37 -4.42
CA TYR A 52 1.40 5.46 -3.60
C TYR A 52 1.31 4.11 -4.28
N THR A 53 1.41 3.04 -3.51
CA THR A 53 1.22 1.67 -3.99
C THR A 53 -0.16 1.18 -3.59
N LEU A 54 -1.05 1.06 -4.58
CA LEU A 54 -2.38 0.49 -4.43
C LEU A 54 -2.31 -1.02 -4.70
N THR A 55 -2.67 -1.83 -3.72
CA THR A 55 -2.79 -3.29 -3.84
C THR A 55 -4.25 -3.70 -3.73
N ALA A 56 -4.79 -4.38 -4.73
CA ALA A 56 -6.14 -4.92 -4.73
C ALA A 56 -6.16 -6.31 -5.37
N ALA A 57 -6.88 -7.26 -4.78
CA ALA A 57 -7.01 -8.63 -5.31
C ALA A 57 -5.66 -9.35 -5.54
N GLY A 58 -4.60 -8.97 -4.81
CA GLY A 58 -3.25 -9.48 -4.99
C GLY A 58 -2.48 -8.89 -6.17
N GLN A 59 -3.00 -7.85 -6.82
CA GLN A 59 -2.30 -7.04 -7.81
C GLN A 59 -1.92 -5.70 -7.19
N SER A 60 -0.69 -5.26 -7.43
CA SER A 60 -0.21 -3.95 -6.96
C SER A 60 0.08 -3.04 -8.14
N GLU A 61 -0.34 -1.79 -8.02
CA GLU A 61 -0.11 -0.71 -8.96
C GLU A 61 0.48 0.49 -8.22
N THR A 62 1.39 1.21 -8.86
CA THR A 62 1.92 2.47 -8.32
C THR A 62 1.21 3.62 -9.01
N ILE A 63 0.57 4.46 -8.21
CA ILE A 63 -0.10 5.69 -8.63
C ILE A 63 0.62 6.89 -8.03
N THR A 64 0.49 8.06 -8.63
CA THR A 64 1.12 9.30 -8.15
C THR A 64 0.10 10.18 -7.44
N ALA A 65 0.56 11.14 -6.64
CA ALA A 65 -0.31 12.13 -5.98
C ALA A 65 -1.17 12.93 -6.97
N GLU A 66 -0.66 13.14 -8.18
CA GLU A 66 -1.39 13.78 -9.29
C GLU A 66 -2.54 12.91 -9.79
N GLU A 67 -2.41 11.57 -9.80
CA GLU A 67 -3.51 10.65 -10.14
C GLU A 67 -4.55 10.50 -9.03
N LEU A 68 -4.16 10.74 -7.77
CA LEU A 68 -5.10 10.87 -6.67
C LEU A 68 -5.91 12.19 -6.72
N GLU A 69 -5.65 13.08 -7.68
CA GLU A 69 -6.31 14.39 -7.80
C GLU A 69 -6.25 15.25 -6.52
N GLY A 70 -5.22 15.02 -5.67
CA GLY A 70 -5.07 15.68 -4.37
C GLY A 70 -5.94 15.12 -3.25
N VAL A 71 -6.58 13.97 -3.45
CA VAL A 71 -7.32 13.23 -2.42
C VAL A 71 -6.33 12.49 -1.51
N ALA A 72 -6.60 12.46 -0.21
CA ALA A 72 -5.79 11.69 0.72
C ALA A 72 -5.92 10.18 0.45
N PRO A 73 -4.86 9.36 0.63
CA PRO A 73 -4.91 7.91 0.39
C PRO A 73 -6.04 7.21 1.17
N ALA A 74 -6.25 7.62 2.42
CA ALA A 74 -7.34 7.13 3.28
C ALA A 74 -8.73 7.42 2.69
N GLU A 75 -8.93 8.62 2.13
CA GLU A 75 -10.18 8.99 1.48
C GLU A 75 -10.36 8.23 0.16
N TYR A 76 -9.29 8.09 -0.62
CA TYR A 76 -9.32 7.38 -1.89
C TYR A 76 -9.73 5.92 -1.72
N ILE A 77 -9.12 5.21 -0.78
CA ILE A 77 -9.46 3.81 -0.51
C ILE A 77 -10.83 3.65 0.15
N GLY A 78 -11.22 4.61 1.00
CA GLY A 78 -12.56 4.67 1.58
C GLY A 78 -13.65 4.84 0.51
N LEU A 79 -13.39 5.65 -0.52
CA LEU A 79 -14.28 5.80 -1.67
C LEU A 79 -14.36 4.50 -2.48
N ILE A 80 -13.23 3.86 -2.79
CA ILE A 80 -13.21 2.59 -3.53
C ILE A 80 -14.03 1.52 -2.82
N CYS A 81 -13.83 1.33 -1.51
CA CYS A 81 -14.58 0.35 -0.75
C CYS A 81 -16.06 0.70 -0.62
N SER A 82 -16.38 1.98 -0.40
CA SER A 82 -17.78 2.43 -0.34
C SER A 82 -18.50 2.27 -1.67
N LEU A 83 -17.82 2.53 -2.79
CA LEU A 83 -18.37 2.39 -4.15
C LEU A 83 -18.49 0.92 -4.56
N GLY A 84 -17.50 0.10 -4.23
CA GLY A 84 -17.49 -1.31 -4.61
C GLY A 84 -18.50 -2.16 -3.84
N ASP A 85 -18.96 -1.72 -2.65
CA ASP A 85 -20.07 -2.35 -1.92
C ASP A 85 -21.45 -2.04 -2.55
N LEU A 86 -21.53 -0.98 -3.38
CA LEU A 86 -22.75 -0.56 -4.08
C LEU A 86 -22.93 -1.24 -5.45
N ILE A 87 -21.91 -1.95 -5.94
CA ILE A 87 -21.95 -2.67 -7.23
C ILE A 87 -22.09 -4.18 -6.93
N PRO A 88 -23.30 -4.76 -7.06
CA PRO A 88 -23.57 -6.16 -6.77
C PRO A 88 -22.99 -7.14 -7.81
#